data_AF-A0AAP7SHY1-F1
#
_entry.id   AF-A0AAP7SHY1-F1
#
_cell.length_a   1.000
_cell.length_b   1.000
_cell.length_c   1.000
_cell.angle_alpha   90.00
_cell.angle_beta   90.00
_cell.angle_gamma   90.00
#
_symmetry.space_group_name_H-M   'P 1'
#
loop_
_entity.id
_entity.type
_entity.pdbx_description
1 polymer ?
#
loop_
_entity_poly.entity_id
_entity_poly.type
_entity_poly.pdbx_seq_one_letter_code
_entity_poly.pdbx_strand_id
1 'polypeptide(L)'
;MAPDPKLRSADMPSQTQVIELLDGEFARAGYEIDDVVVDAAARPPRITVIADADEGLDLDSLAALARTASELLDQLAQGDTPYVLDVTSPGVDRPLTQAKHFRRARGRKAELTLTDGSVFTGRLGETDGTVLKVVVPEGRDLAVRELALADIAKAVVQVEFSPPNRRELELSGETGKGAGE
;
A
#
# COMPACT_ATOMS: atom_id res chain seq x y z
N MET A 1 -0.02 42.64 -13.10
CA MET A 1 1.00 41.74 -13.68
C MET A 1 0.74 40.36 -13.10
N ALA A 2 0.04 39.50 -13.84
CA ALA A 2 -0.13 38.10 -13.45
C ALA A 2 1.19 37.37 -13.76
N PRO A 3 1.74 36.54 -12.86
CA PRO A 3 2.98 35.85 -13.17
C PRO A 3 2.74 34.82 -14.29
N ASP A 4 3.67 34.82 -15.24
CA ASP A 4 3.70 34.00 -16.45
C ASP A 4 3.64 32.48 -16.17
N PRO A 5 2.76 31.71 -16.83
CA PRO A 5 2.55 30.29 -16.54
C PRO A 5 3.60 29.35 -17.20
N LYS A 6 4.76 29.85 -17.61
CA LYS A 6 5.76 29.06 -18.37
C LYS A 6 7.01 28.65 -17.58
N LEU A 7 7.05 28.91 -16.27
CA LEU A 7 8.15 28.54 -15.39
C LEU A 7 7.68 27.51 -14.33
N ARG A 8 7.33 26.28 -14.71
CA ARG A 8 6.93 25.25 -13.71
C ARG A 8 7.39 23.82 -13.98
N SER A 9 7.93 23.53 -15.16
CA SER A 9 8.29 22.16 -15.54
C SER A 9 9.80 21.88 -15.53
N ALA A 10 10.64 22.90 -15.30
CA ALA A 10 12.11 22.76 -15.39
C ALA A 10 12.79 22.51 -14.03
N ASP A 11 12.09 22.68 -12.91
CA ASP A 11 12.68 22.67 -11.56
C ASP A 11 12.32 21.44 -10.72
N MET A 12 11.39 20.59 -11.20
CA MET A 12 10.98 19.38 -10.47
C MET A 12 11.83 18.18 -10.94
N PRO A 13 12.39 17.37 -10.02
CA PRO A 13 13.15 16.20 -10.41
C PRO A 13 12.25 15.18 -11.12
N SER A 14 12.80 14.52 -12.13
CA SER A 14 12.12 13.42 -12.81
C SER A 14 12.00 12.21 -11.88
N GLN A 15 11.01 11.34 -12.11
CA GLN A 15 10.85 10.08 -11.38
C GLN A 15 12.18 9.31 -11.26
N THR A 16 12.89 9.12 -12.37
CA THR A 16 14.19 8.43 -12.39
C THR A 16 15.24 9.10 -11.50
N GLN A 17 15.30 10.43 -11.49
CA GLN A 17 16.27 11.16 -10.66
C GLN A 17 15.97 11.01 -9.17
N VAL A 18 14.68 10.99 -8.80
CA VAL A 18 14.26 10.74 -7.42
C VAL A 18 14.63 9.32 -7.01
N ILE A 19 14.38 8.32 -7.86
CA ILE A 19 14.75 6.93 -7.59
C ILE A 19 16.27 6.80 -7.40
N GLU A 20 17.08 7.27 -8.36
CA GLU A 20 18.54 7.15 -8.27
C GLU A 20 19.13 7.85 -7.04
N LEU A 21 18.50 8.95 -6.59
CA LEU A 21 18.91 9.69 -5.41
C LEU A 21 18.58 8.93 -4.10
N LEU A 22 17.38 8.35 -4.02
CA LEU A 22 16.86 7.78 -2.78
C LEU A 22 17.18 6.30 -2.62
N ASP A 23 17.34 5.54 -3.72
CA ASP A 23 17.53 4.09 -3.74
C ASP A 23 18.67 3.65 -2.82
N GLY A 24 19.83 4.29 -2.93
CA GLY A 24 21.00 3.94 -2.13
C GLY A 24 20.79 4.12 -0.63
N GLU A 25 20.09 5.17 -0.20
CA GLU A 25 19.86 5.43 1.22
C GLU A 25 18.70 4.58 1.78
N PHE A 26 17.67 4.34 0.98
CA PHE A 26 16.56 3.45 1.36
C PHE A 26 17.07 2.02 1.53
N ALA A 27 17.89 1.52 0.59
CA ALA A 27 18.49 0.20 0.66
C ALA A 27 19.40 0.03 1.89
N ARG A 28 20.14 1.09 2.28
CA ARG A 28 20.96 1.10 3.51
C ARG A 28 20.14 1.03 4.79
N ALA A 29 18.96 1.62 4.78
CA ALA A 29 18.01 1.57 5.88
C ALA A 29 17.20 0.25 5.91
N GLY A 30 17.35 -0.61 4.90
CA GLY A 30 16.66 -1.90 4.79
C GLY A 30 15.32 -1.85 4.04
N TYR A 31 15.10 -0.82 3.24
CA TYR A 31 13.87 -0.59 2.48
C TYR A 31 14.16 -0.52 0.98
N GLU A 32 13.17 -0.87 0.16
CA GLU A 32 13.25 -0.77 -1.29
C GLU A 32 12.27 0.30 -1.79
N ILE A 33 12.58 0.94 -2.92
CA ILE A 33 11.63 1.84 -3.59
C ILE A 33 10.81 1.01 -4.56
N ASP A 34 9.50 0.91 -4.33
CA ASP A 34 8.57 0.21 -5.22
C ASP A 34 8.21 1.11 -6.42
N ASP A 35 7.86 2.37 -6.17
CA ASP A 35 7.52 3.34 -7.22
C ASP A 35 7.67 4.80 -6.74
N VAL A 36 7.77 5.73 -7.68
CA VAL A 36 7.78 7.18 -7.41
C VAL A 36 6.88 7.91 -8.39
N VAL A 37 5.96 8.71 -7.87
CA VAL A 37 5.04 9.52 -8.67
C VAL A 37 5.36 11.00 -8.47
N VAL A 38 5.68 11.69 -9.56
CA VAL A 38 5.90 13.15 -9.57
C VAL A 38 4.74 13.83 -10.29
N ASP A 39 3.85 14.45 -9.52
CA ASP A 39 2.73 15.23 -10.04
C ASP A 39 3.09 16.73 -10.04
N ALA A 40 3.72 17.16 -11.13
CA ALA A 40 4.07 18.57 -11.33
C ALA A 40 2.86 19.46 -11.66
N ALA A 41 1.70 18.87 -11.95
CA ALA A 41 0.48 19.59 -12.29
C ALA A 41 -0.33 20.02 -11.04
N ALA A 42 -0.15 19.31 -9.92
CA ALA A 42 -0.74 19.62 -8.63
C ALA A 42 -0.33 21.02 -8.12
N ARG A 43 -1.17 21.61 -7.26
CA ARG A 43 -0.94 22.92 -6.66
C ARG A 43 -1.12 22.85 -5.14
N PRO A 44 -0.03 22.78 -4.35
CA PRO A 44 1.37 22.68 -4.79
C PRO A 44 1.71 21.34 -5.47
N PRO A 45 2.79 21.26 -6.28
CA PRO A 45 3.34 20.03 -6.84
C PRO A 45 3.52 18.94 -5.78
N ARG A 46 3.40 17.67 -6.16
CA ARG A 46 3.51 16.53 -5.24
C ARG A 46 4.52 15.49 -5.72
N ILE A 47 5.34 14.99 -4.81
CA ILE A 47 6.21 13.83 -5.00
C ILE A 47 5.71 12.77 -4.02
N THR A 48 5.28 11.62 -4.53
CA THR A 48 4.90 10.46 -3.72
C THR A 48 5.95 9.38 -3.91
N VAL A 49 6.61 8.98 -2.82
CA VAL A 49 7.57 7.86 -2.80
C VAL A 49 6.90 6.67 -2.15
N ILE A 50 6.88 5.55 -2.86
CA ILE A 50 6.32 4.30 -2.39
C ILE A 50 7.50 3.41 -2.00
N ALA A 51 7.66 3.17 -0.70
CA ALA A 51 8.72 2.32 -0.15
C ALA A 51 8.13 0.96 0.22
N ASP A 52 8.88 -0.13 0.09
CA ASP A 52 8.52 -1.48 0.55
C ASP A 52 9.60 -2.05 1.48
N ALA A 53 9.23 -3.05 2.28
CA ALA A 53 10.16 -3.88 3.03
C ALA A 53 9.59 -5.29 3.22
N ASP A 54 10.48 -6.29 3.25
CA ASP A 54 10.11 -7.70 3.45
C ASP A 54 9.28 -7.94 4.73
N GLU A 55 9.59 -7.19 5.80
CA GLU A 55 8.94 -7.28 7.11
C GLU A 55 7.82 -6.24 7.34
N GLY A 56 7.55 -5.39 6.33
CA GLY A 56 6.60 -4.29 6.41
C GLY A 56 7.22 -2.98 6.92
N LEU A 57 6.43 -1.91 6.86
CA LEU A 57 6.83 -0.55 7.20
C LEU A 57 5.94 -0.01 8.33
N ASP A 58 6.54 0.26 9.49
CA ASP A 58 5.86 0.93 10.62
C ASP A 58 5.78 2.44 10.39
N LEU A 59 4.95 3.13 11.18
CA LEU A 59 4.79 4.58 11.10
C LEU A 59 6.08 5.34 11.42
N ASP A 60 6.87 4.86 12.37
CA ASP A 60 8.17 5.47 12.72
C ASP A 60 9.17 5.33 11.57
N SER A 61 9.18 4.17 10.91
CA SER A 61 10.01 3.88 9.73
C SER A 61 9.62 4.77 8.54
N LEU A 62 8.32 4.92 8.27
CA LEU A 62 7.82 5.85 7.25
C LEU A 62 8.19 7.31 7.56
N ALA A 63 8.07 7.73 8.82
CA ALA A 63 8.44 9.09 9.22
C ALA A 63 9.95 9.34 9.08
N ALA A 64 10.79 8.34 9.38
CA ALA A 64 12.24 8.41 9.18
C ALA A 64 12.58 8.52 7.69
N LEU A 65 12.00 7.64 6.85
CA LEU A 65 12.18 7.69 5.39
C LEU A 65 11.70 9.01 4.79
N ALA A 66 10.58 9.57 5.27
CA ALA A 66 10.08 10.87 4.84
C ALA A 66 11.06 12.01 5.13
N ARG A 67 11.71 12.00 6.30
CA ARG A 67 12.73 13.00 6.66
C ARG A 67 13.95 12.87 5.77
N THR A 68 14.48 11.65 5.63
CA THR A 68 15.65 11.38 4.78
C THR A 68 15.38 11.75 3.32
N ALA A 69 14.22 11.39 2.79
CA ALA A 69 13.83 11.74 1.44
C ALA A 69 13.70 13.25 1.24
N SER A 70 13.13 13.97 2.21
CA SER A 70 13.07 15.45 2.18
C SER A 70 14.48 16.04 2.13
N GLU A 71 15.37 15.63 3.05
CA GLU A 71 16.74 16.17 3.14
C GLU A 71 17.55 15.95 1.85
N LEU A 72 17.37 14.81 1.19
CA LEU A 72 18.03 14.51 -0.08
C LEU A 72 17.42 15.30 -1.23
N LEU A 73 16.09 15.38 -1.31
CA LEU A 73 15.39 16.13 -2.35
C LEU A 73 15.65 17.64 -2.24
N ASP A 74 15.76 18.19 -1.03
CA ASP A 74 16.15 19.58 -0.79
C ASP A 74 17.58 19.89 -1.29
N GLN A 75 18.48 18.91 -1.31
CA GLN A 75 19.83 19.09 -1.89
C GLN A 75 19.83 19.04 -3.42
N LEU A 76 18.91 18.29 -4.01
CA LEU A 76 18.76 18.15 -5.47
C LEU A 76 17.97 19.32 -6.07
N ALA A 77 16.98 19.85 -5.34
CA ALA A 77 16.14 20.95 -5.78
C ALA A 77 16.96 22.24 -5.95
N GLN A 78 17.19 22.63 -7.20
CA GLN A 78 17.94 23.86 -7.53
C GLN A 78 17.11 25.15 -7.36
N GLY A 79 15.88 25.06 -6.84
CA GLY A 79 14.97 26.20 -6.78
C GLY A 79 13.98 26.16 -5.61
N ASP A 80 13.46 27.34 -5.27
CA ASP A 80 12.52 27.63 -4.16
C ASP A 80 11.09 27.13 -4.44
N THR A 81 10.91 26.13 -5.31
CA THR A 81 9.57 25.68 -5.70
C THR A 81 8.96 24.85 -4.58
N PRO A 82 7.89 25.30 -3.92
CA PRO A 82 7.27 24.53 -2.85
C PRO A 82 6.62 23.27 -3.43
N TYR A 83 6.91 22.12 -2.83
CA TYR A 83 6.30 20.84 -3.17
C TYR A 83 5.81 20.15 -1.89
N VAL A 84 4.97 19.14 -2.06
CA VAL A 84 4.53 18.23 -0.99
C VAL A 84 5.19 16.88 -1.23
N LEU A 85 5.98 16.42 -0.26
CA LEU A 85 6.49 15.06 -0.23
C LEU A 85 5.55 14.17 0.59
N ASP A 86 5.19 13.03 0.03
CA ASP A 86 4.48 11.96 0.72
C ASP A 86 5.33 10.69 0.61
N VAL A 87 5.62 10.04 1.72
CA VAL A 87 6.27 8.73 1.74
C VAL A 87 5.31 7.73 2.35
N THR A 88 5.01 6.69 1.59
CA THR A 88 4.01 5.70 1.95
C THR A 88 4.56 4.31 1.69
N SER A 89 4.08 3.33 2.46
CA SER A 89 4.28 1.93 2.11
C SER A 89 3.54 1.63 0.79
N PRO A 90 3.81 0.52 0.07
CA PRO A 90 3.00 0.18 -1.10
C PRO A 90 1.58 0.09 -0.60
N GLY A 91 0.74 0.94 -1.19
CA GLY A 91 -0.64 0.99 -0.82
C GLY A 91 -1.15 -0.44 -0.83
N VAL A 92 -1.89 -0.79 0.21
CA VAL A 92 -2.77 -1.95 0.19
C VAL A 92 -3.62 -2.04 -1.10
N ASP A 93 -3.72 -0.92 -1.84
CA ASP A 93 -4.32 -0.72 -3.17
C ASP A 93 -3.81 -1.62 -4.29
N ARG A 94 -2.71 -2.36 -4.15
CA ARG A 94 -2.37 -3.35 -5.19
C ARG A 94 -3.44 -4.45 -5.20
N PRO A 95 -4.23 -4.55 -6.28
CA PRO A 95 -5.28 -5.55 -6.31
C PRO A 95 -4.65 -6.95 -6.32
N LEU A 96 -5.20 -7.84 -5.51
CA LEU A 96 -4.92 -9.27 -5.60
C LEU A 96 -5.49 -9.76 -6.92
N THR A 97 -4.61 -9.96 -7.89
CA THR A 97 -5.00 -10.35 -9.26
C THR A 97 -4.87 -11.84 -9.56
N GLN A 98 -4.03 -12.58 -8.82
CA GLN A 98 -3.74 -13.99 -9.09
C GLN A 98 -4.01 -14.83 -7.84
N ALA A 99 -4.42 -16.09 -8.00
CA ALA A 99 -4.64 -17.03 -6.90
C ALA A 99 -3.47 -17.12 -5.90
N LYS A 100 -2.23 -16.99 -6.38
CA LYS A 100 -1.03 -16.96 -5.51
C LYS A 100 -1.01 -15.73 -4.58
N HIS A 101 -1.54 -14.59 -5.02
CA HIS A 101 -1.63 -13.38 -4.21
C HIS A 101 -2.66 -13.57 -3.09
N PHE A 102 -3.82 -14.15 -3.40
CA PHE A 102 -4.83 -14.51 -2.40
C PHE A 102 -4.31 -15.50 -1.35
N ARG A 103 -3.52 -16.51 -1.76
CA ARG A 103 -2.86 -17.43 -0.81
C ARG A 103 -1.90 -16.71 0.13
N ARG A 104 -1.07 -15.78 -0.38
CA ARG A 104 -0.14 -14.99 0.44
C ARG A 104 -0.87 -14.02 1.38
N ALA A 105 -2.04 -13.54 0.98
CA ALA A 105 -2.85 -12.61 1.74
C ALA A 105 -3.86 -13.29 2.69
N ARG A 106 -3.81 -14.63 2.84
CA ARG A 106 -4.62 -15.37 3.82
C ARG A 106 -4.44 -14.75 5.22
N GLY A 107 -5.54 -14.67 5.96
CA GLY A 107 -5.58 -14.08 7.30
C GLY A 107 -5.68 -12.56 7.29
N ARG A 108 -5.42 -11.89 6.15
CA ARG A 108 -5.55 -10.43 6.04
C ARG A 108 -6.98 -10.02 5.71
N LYS A 109 -7.40 -8.88 6.23
CA LYS A 109 -8.66 -8.24 5.82
C LYS A 109 -8.49 -7.63 4.43
N ALA A 110 -9.51 -7.73 3.60
CA ALA A 110 -9.52 -7.16 2.25
C ALA A 110 -10.91 -6.63 1.90
N GLU A 111 -10.95 -5.55 1.15
CA GLU A 111 -12.13 -5.08 0.44
C GLU A 111 -12.19 -5.78 -0.92
N LEU A 112 -13.35 -6.39 -1.20
CA LEU A 112 -13.61 -7.16 -2.40
C LEU A 112 -14.71 -6.47 -3.20
N THR A 113 -14.44 -6.18 -4.46
CA THR A 113 -15.40 -5.74 -5.46
C THR A 113 -15.72 -6.91 -6.37
N LEU A 114 -16.98 -7.34 -6.41
CA LEU A 114 -17.44 -8.40 -7.30
C LEU A 114 -17.76 -7.85 -8.70
N THR A 115 -17.83 -8.75 -9.66
CA THR A 115 -18.22 -8.46 -11.06
C THR A 115 -19.64 -7.90 -11.19
N ASP A 116 -20.53 -8.25 -10.26
CA ASP A 116 -21.89 -7.71 -10.14
C ASP A 116 -21.93 -6.27 -9.55
N GLY A 117 -20.77 -5.71 -9.19
CA GLY A 117 -20.66 -4.37 -8.59
C GLY A 117 -20.88 -4.32 -7.09
N SER A 118 -21.20 -5.46 -6.46
CA SER A 118 -21.28 -5.59 -5.01
C SER A 118 -19.90 -5.41 -4.37
N VAL A 119 -19.81 -4.58 -3.32
CA VAL A 119 -18.57 -4.33 -2.55
C VAL A 119 -18.77 -4.72 -1.11
N PHE A 120 -17.83 -5.44 -0.53
CA PHE A 120 -17.82 -5.75 0.89
C PHE A 120 -16.40 -6.01 1.41
N THR A 121 -16.25 -5.94 2.72
CA THR A 121 -14.98 -6.21 3.39
C THR A 121 -15.05 -7.52 4.16
N GLY A 122 -13.98 -8.32 4.08
CA GLY A 122 -13.88 -9.58 4.82
C GLY A 122 -12.43 -10.05 4.97
N ARG A 123 -12.22 -11.04 5.84
CA ARG A 123 -10.91 -11.64 6.05
C ARG A 123 -10.69 -12.80 5.08
N LEU A 124 -9.58 -12.75 4.35
CA LEU A 124 -9.23 -13.75 3.36
C LEU A 124 -8.90 -15.08 4.05
N GLY A 125 -9.59 -16.14 3.67
CA GLY A 125 -9.38 -17.49 4.14
C GLY A 125 -8.59 -18.32 3.13
N GLU A 126 -8.85 -19.62 3.14
CA GLU A 126 -8.23 -20.57 2.20
C GLU A 126 -8.70 -20.34 0.77
N THR A 127 -7.82 -20.66 -0.19
CA THR A 127 -8.18 -20.71 -1.60
C THR A 127 -7.59 -21.95 -2.26
N ASP A 128 -8.43 -22.64 -3.03
CA ASP A 128 -8.08 -23.83 -3.81
C ASP A 128 -7.65 -23.48 -5.26
N GLY A 129 -7.41 -22.19 -5.53
CA GLY A 129 -6.99 -21.68 -6.84
C GLY A 129 -8.13 -21.30 -7.78
N THR A 130 -9.36 -21.71 -7.47
CA THR A 130 -10.58 -21.32 -8.19
C THR A 130 -11.60 -20.63 -7.29
N VAL A 131 -11.67 -21.07 -6.02
CA VAL A 131 -12.56 -20.55 -4.99
C VAL A 131 -11.73 -19.95 -3.86
N LEU A 132 -12.20 -18.84 -3.31
CA LEU A 132 -11.65 -18.14 -2.15
C LEU A 132 -12.69 -18.13 -1.04
N LYS A 133 -12.32 -18.63 0.13
CA LYS A 133 -13.11 -18.47 1.35
C LYS A 133 -12.87 -17.09 1.92
N VAL A 134 -13.92 -16.40 2.32
CA VAL A 134 -13.85 -15.07 2.95
C VAL A 134 -14.74 -15.06 4.18
N VAL A 135 -14.16 -14.69 5.32
CA VAL A 135 -14.91 -14.50 6.57
C VAL A 135 -15.46 -13.08 6.58
N VAL A 136 -16.77 -12.94 6.67
CA VAL A 136 -17.45 -11.64 6.72
C VAL A 136 -18.22 -11.49 8.03
N PRO A 137 -18.24 -10.29 8.63
CA PRO A 137 -19.08 -10.02 9.78
C PRO A 137 -20.54 -9.89 9.35
N GLU A 138 -21.43 -10.66 10.00
CA GLU A 138 -22.89 -10.59 9.81
C GLU A 138 -23.55 -10.23 11.16
N GLY A 139 -23.66 -8.93 11.43
CA GLY A 139 -24.16 -8.44 12.71
C GLY A 139 -23.23 -8.78 13.88
N ARG A 140 -23.65 -9.69 14.77
CA ARG A 140 -22.84 -10.17 15.91
C ARG A 140 -22.11 -11.49 15.62
N ASP A 141 -22.41 -12.12 14.48
CA ASP A 141 -21.89 -13.41 14.08
C ASP A 141 -20.91 -13.27 12.91
N LEU A 142 -20.19 -14.35 12.61
CA LEU A 142 -19.24 -14.42 11.50
C LEU A 142 -19.75 -15.47 10.51
N ALA A 143 -19.83 -15.10 9.24
CA ALA A 143 -20.20 -16.00 8.16
C ALA A 143 -19.00 -16.27 7.24
N VAL A 144 -18.86 -17.52 6.78
CA VAL A 144 -17.86 -17.88 5.78
C VAL A 144 -18.55 -17.91 4.42
N ARG A 145 -18.09 -17.08 3.49
CA ARG A 145 -18.56 -17.04 2.10
C ARG A 145 -17.52 -17.65 1.18
N GLU A 146 -17.96 -18.43 0.21
CA GLU A 146 -17.13 -18.99 -0.85
C GLU A 146 -17.36 -18.18 -2.12
N LEU A 147 -16.29 -17.62 -2.69
CA LEU A 147 -16.33 -16.78 -3.89
C LEU A 147 -15.48 -17.41 -4.97
N ALA A 148 -15.98 -17.50 -6.20
CA ALA A 148 -15.11 -17.82 -7.32
C ALA A 148 -14.15 -16.65 -7.55
N LEU A 149 -12.86 -16.91 -7.75
CA LEU A 149 -11.89 -15.86 -8.08
C LEU A 149 -12.27 -15.10 -9.36
N ALA A 150 -12.98 -15.75 -10.27
CA ALA A 150 -13.50 -15.13 -11.50
C ALA A 150 -14.60 -14.08 -11.23
N ASP A 151 -15.30 -14.17 -10.10
CA ASP A 151 -16.33 -13.20 -9.70
C ASP A 151 -15.74 -12.00 -8.97
N ILE A 152 -14.43 -11.99 -8.68
CA ILE A 152 -13.74 -10.89 -8.00
C ILE A 152 -13.13 -9.97 -9.05
N ALA A 153 -13.73 -8.80 -9.23
CA ALA A 153 -13.24 -7.77 -10.15
C ALA A 153 -12.04 -7.01 -9.58
N LYS A 154 -12.06 -6.70 -8.28
CA LYS A 154 -10.95 -6.04 -7.56
C LYS A 154 -10.89 -6.60 -6.14
N ALA A 155 -9.68 -6.81 -5.61
CA ALA A 155 -9.47 -7.25 -4.24
C ALA A 155 -8.31 -6.50 -3.62
N VAL A 156 -8.58 -5.66 -2.63
CA VAL A 156 -7.61 -4.74 -2.05
C VAL A 156 -7.44 -5.11 -0.59
N VAL A 157 -6.22 -5.44 -0.15
CA VAL A 157 -5.98 -5.77 1.26
C VAL A 157 -6.29 -4.53 2.12
N GLN A 158 -6.53 -4.65 3.41
CA GLN A 158 -6.79 -3.51 4.30
C GLN A 158 -5.76 -3.55 5.43
N VAL A 159 -5.24 -2.38 5.79
CA VAL A 159 -4.34 -2.24 6.95
C VAL A 159 -5.20 -2.26 8.20
N GLU A 160 -4.91 -3.19 9.10
CA GLU A 160 -5.64 -3.34 10.36
C GLU A 160 -4.74 -2.87 11.50
N PHE A 161 -5.06 -1.73 12.10
CA PHE A 161 -4.29 -1.12 13.20
C PHE A 161 -4.69 -1.65 14.58
N SER A 162 -5.73 -2.48 14.65
CA SER A 162 -6.21 -3.15 15.86
C SER A 162 -5.95 -4.65 15.76
N PRO A 163 -5.68 -5.36 16.89
CA PRO A 163 -5.48 -6.79 16.86
C PRO A 163 -6.71 -7.49 16.27
N PRO A 164 -6.52 -8.39 15.30
CA PRO A 164 -7.61 -9.07 14.61
C PRO A 164 -8.46 -9.89 15.59
N ASN A 165 -9.78 -9.90 15.37
CA ASN A 165 -10.69 -10.70 16.19
C ASN A 165 -10.29 -12.18 16.12
N ARG A 166 -10.04 -12.78 17.28
CA ARG A 166 -9.54 -14.15 17.40
C ARG A 166 -10.45 -15.17 16.70
N ARG A 167 -11.77 -14.94 16.68
CA ARG A 167 -12.72 -15.80 15.96
C ARG A 167 -12.64 -15.67 14.44
N GLU A 168 -12.30 -14.48 13.92
CA GLU A 168 -12.12 -14.28 12.47
C GLU A 168 -10.86 -15.00 11.97
N LEU A 169 -9.76 -14.92 12.73
CA LEU A 169 -8.51 -15.63 12.46
C LEU A 169 -8.70 -17.15 12.42
N GLU A 170 -9.40 -17.70 13.42
CA GLU A 170 -9.70 -19.14 13.50
C GLU A 170 -10.52 -19.61 12.29
N LEU A 171 -11.52 -18.83 11.85
CA LEU A 171 -12.36 -19.16 10.70
C LEU A 171 -11.65 -18.98 9.35
N SER A 172 -10.67 -18.08 9.25
CA SER A 172 -9.75 -17.99 8.10
C SER A 172 -8.72 -19.12 8.07
N GLY A 173 -8.71 -19.98 9.10
CA GLY A 173 -7.84 -21.13 9.27
C GLY A 173 -6.39 -20.79 9.61
N GLU A 174 -6.13 -19.57 10.11
CA GLU A 174 -4.91 -19.32 10.85
C GLU A 174 -5.10 -19.85 12.28
N THR A 175 -4.68 -21.10 12.52
CA THR A 175 -4.36 -21.50 13.90
C THR A 175 -3.21 -20.61 14.36
N GLY A 176 -3.48 -19.73 15.32
CA GLY A 176 -2.56 -18.71 15.83
C GLY A 176 -1.12 -19.21 15.88
N LYS A 177 -0.29 -18.70 14.95
CA LYS A 177 1.14 -18.97 14.94
C LYS A 177 1.81 -17.98 15.90
N GLY A 178 1.94 -18.42 17.16
CA GLY A 178 3.03 -18.08 18.07
C GLY A 178 3.16 -16.62 18.52
N ALA A 179 2.49 -16.26 19.61
CA ALA A 179 3.17 -15.48 20.63
C ALA A 179 4.17 -16.43 21.30
N GLY A 180 5.45 -16.35 20.91
CA GLY A 180 6.54 -17.03 21.58
C GLY A 180 6.89 -16.27 22.86
N GLU A 181 6.89 -17.00 23.98
CA GLU A 181 7.67 -16.69 25.18
C GLU A 181 9.06 -17.33 25.06
#